data_AF-A0A915ACQ9-F1
#
_entry.id   AF-A0A915ACQ9-F1
#
_cell.length_a   1.000
_cell.length_b   1.000
_cell.length_c   1.000
_cell.angle_alpha   90.00
_cell.angle_beta   90.00
_cell.angle_gamma   90.00
#
_symmetry.space_group_name_H-M   'P 1'
#
loop_
_entity.id
_entity.type
_entity.pdbx_description
1 polymer ?
#
loop_
_entity_poly.entity_id
_entity_poly.type
_entity_poly.pdbx_seq_one_letter_code
_entity_poly.pdbx_strand_id
1 'polypeptide(L)'
;MKSKNDLLLVLTVESVVIGVVLGFIIRPFNPSNDAISLIGFPGEIFMQIVEMMILPMIISSVISALAQVRACDAGQIGLMTVIYYMITTFLSTFTGIILVSSIHPGDPHLIHMLGEGTLDDTALSTLDTFLDQIRNMFPENIIQATFQQVQTNYVAVKPKVLKASGGNGTSEKPIMKPILEYTNEMNVLGLIVFCTGFGVILSVLGEQARLMINFFIVLDAIIMRWISALMWCYPIGILSLVCKNIVDIDNLSETAQALAMYVVTVICGLMIHSLLTLPLLYFVVTRRSPFDFMTGMLQALATAFGTASSGATLPVTFRSLEDDLKIDRRVTRFVLPLGATITMCNNNSCINRFRFGTSWSRYHINSAYNCRTSS
;
A
#
# COMPACT_ATOMS: atom_id res chain seq x y z
N MET A 1 -17.04 -8.63 27.54
CA MET A 1 -16.65 -7.26 27.15
C MET A 1 -16.24 -7.19 25.67
N LYS A 2 -17.00 -7.86 24.77
CA LYS A 2 -16.67 -8.11 23.36
C LYS A 2 -17.42 -7.19 22.37
N SER A 3 -18.39 -6.39 22.82
CA SER A 3 -19.45 -5.91 21.92
C SER A 3 -19.15 -4.66 21.09
N LYS A 4 -18.13 -3.84 21.39
CA LYS A 4 -17.88 -2.58 20.64
C LYS A 4 -16.95 -2.76 19.43
N ASN A 5 -15.93 -3.61 19.53
CA ASN A 5 -15.05 -3.91 18.39
C ASN A 5 -15.78 -4.81 17.39
N ASP A 6 -16.51 -5.82 17.87
CA ASP A 6 -17.35 -6.68 17.03
C ASP A 6 -18.45 -5.85 16.31
N LEU A 7 -19.01 -4.83 16.97
CA LEU A 7 -20.00 -3.93 16.35
C LEU A 7 -19.41 -3.16 15.16
N LEU A 8 -18.20 -2.60 15.31
CA LEU A 8 -17.58 -1.85 14.23
C LEU A 8 -17.31 -2.77 13.03
N LEU A 9 -16.76 -3.97 13.27
CA LEU A 9 -16.55 -4.97 12.23
C LEU A 9 -17.87 -5.31 11.51
N VAL A 10 -18.94 -5.60 12.26
CA VAL A 10 -20.26 -5.91 11.69
C VAL A 10 -20.77 -4.74 10.84
N LEU A 11 -20.73 -3.51 11.35
CA LEU A 11 -21.16 -2.32 10.61
C LEU A 11 -20.36 -2.14 9.30
N THR A 12 -19.06 -2.43 9.30
CA THR A 12 -18.23 -2.31 8.09
C THR A 12 -18.56 -3.36 7.05
N VAL A 13 -18.78 -4.61 7.47
CA VAL A 13 -19.16 -5.70 6.55
C VAL A 13 -20.55 -5.42 5.98
N GLU A 14 -21.51 -5.02 6.81
CA GLU A 14 -22.85 -4.62 6.36
C GLU A 14 -22.78 -3.44 5.37
N SER A 15 -21.94 -2.44 5.64
CA SER A 15 -21.77 -1.27 4.77
C SER A 15 -21.22 -1.64 3.39
N VAL A 16 -20.28 -2.58 3.31
CA VAL A 16 -19.78 -3.10 2.02
C VAL A 16 -20.90 -3.80 1.27
N VAL A 17 -21.64 -4.71 1.92
CA VAL A 17 -22.73 -5.45 1.28
C VAL A 17 -23.83 -4.50 0.80
N ILE A 18 -24.24 -3.54 1.63
CA ILE A 18 -25.24 -2.53 1.27
C ILE A 18 -24.73 -1.64 0.13
N GLY A 19 -23.47 -1.21 0.16
CA GLY A 19 -22.86 -0.43 -0.91
C GLY A 19 -22.85 -1.17 -2.25
N VAL A 20 -22.55 -2.48 -2.24
CA VAL A 20 -22.61 -3.32 -3.44
C VAL A 20 -24.04 -3.41 -3.98
N VAL A 21 -25.00 -3.74 -3.12
CA VAL A 21 -26.41 -3.88 -3.50
C VAL A 21 -26.97 -2.56 -4.06
N LEU A 22 -26.72 -1.44 -3.37
CA LEU A 22 -27.15 -0.12 -3.83
C LEU A 22 -26.48 0.28 -5.15
N GLY A 23 -25.19 -0.01 -5.32
CA GLY A 23 -24.47 0.26 -6.57
C GLY A 23 -25.11 -0.46 -7.77
N PHE A 24 -25.43 -1.76 -7.62
CA PHE A 24 -26.11 -2.52 -8.69
C PHE A 24 -27.55 -2.06 -8.94
N ILE A 25 -28.27 -1.59 -7.91
CA ILE A 25 -29.63 -1.06 -8.06
C ILE A 25 -29.63 0.30 -8.78
N ILE A 26 -28.67 1.18 -8.47
CA ILE A 26 -28.60 2.54 -9.02
C ILE A 26 -28.08 2.54 -10.46
N ARG A 27 -27.16 1.63 -10.79
CA ARG A 27 -26.55 1.51 -12.11
C ARG A 27 -27.52 1.50 -13.31
N PRO A 28 -28.59 0.67 -13.36
CA PRO A 28 -29.52 0.66 -14.50
C PRO A 28 -30.26 1.98 -14.74
N PHE A 29 -30.28 2.89 -13.76
CA PHE A 29 -30.90 4.20 -13.91
C PHE A 29 -30.02 5.22 -14.65
N ASN A 30 -28.77 4.88 -15.01
CA ASN A 30 -27.81 5.75 -15.69
C ASN A 30 -27.77 7.17 -15.11
N PRO A 31 -27.40 7.33 -13.82
CA PRO A 31 -27.37 8.64 -13.17
C PRO A 31 -26.39 9.59 -13.88
N SER A 32 -26.70 10.89 -13.85
CA SER A 32 -25.78 11.94 -14.32
C SER A 32 -24.45 11.90 -13.55
N ASN A 33 -23.35 12.33 -14.18
CA ASN A 33 -22.03 12.43 -13.56
C ASN A 33 -22.05 13.21 -12.24
N ASP A 34 -22.89 14.25 -12.15
CA ASP A 34 -23.05 15.04 -10.92
C ASP A 34 -23.68 14.22 -9.78
N ALA A 35 -24.61 13.32 -10.10
CA ALA A 35 -25.22 12.43 -9.13
C ALA A 35 -24.23 11.34 -8.68
N ILE A 36 -23.39 10.83 -9.58
CA ILE A 36 -22.32 9.87 -9.24
C ILE A 36 -21.32 10.53 -8.28
N SER A 37 -20.90 11.77 -8.56
CA SER A 37 -20.03 12.55 -7.68
C SER A 37 -20.68 12.77 -6.29
N LEU A 38 -21.96 13.12 -6.24
CA LEU A 38 -22.67 13.33 -4.98
C LEU A 38 -22.80 12.03 -4.14
N ILE A 39 -23.05 10.90 -4.80
CA ILE A 39 -23.09 9.57 -4.15
C ILE A 39 -21.72 9.22 -3.56
N GLY A 40 -20.63 9.55 -4.26
CA GLY A 40 -19.25 9.28 -3.86
C GLY A 40 -18.65 10.26 -2.85
N PHE A 41 -19.25 11.44 -2.68
CA PHE A 41 -18.68 12.53 -1.88
C PHE A 41 -18.36 12.15 -0.43
N PRO A 42 -19.23 11.45 0.33
CA PRO A 42 -18.88 10.98 1.67
C PRO A 42 -17.65 10.07 1.70
N GLY A 43 -17.49 9.21 0.69
CA GLY A 43 -16.32 8.33 0.53
C GLY A 43 -15.05 9.12 0.22
N GLU A 44 -15.12 10.15 -0.63
CA GLU A 44 -13.99 11.02 -0.95
C GLU A 44 -13.50 11.80 0.28
N ILE A 45 -14.41 12.42 1.03
CA ILE A 45 -14.06 13.11 2.28
C ILE A 45 -13.43 12.13 3.29
N PHE A 46 -13.98 10.92 3.40
CA PHE A 46 -13.42 9.89 4.26
C PHE A 46 -11.97 9.57 3.88
N MET A 47 -11.68 9.39 2.60
CA MET A 47 -10.32 9.14 2.10
C MET A 47 -9.37 10.30 2.40
N GLN A 48 -9.81 11.55 2.22
CA GLN A 48 -9.00 12.73 2.54
C GLN A 48 -8.64 12.81 4.03
N ILE A 49 -9.58 12.53 4.92
CA ILE A 49 -9.29 12.53 6.37
C ILE A 49 -8.30 11.41 6.71
N VAL A 50 -8.45 10.24 6.09
CA VAL A 50 -7.52 9.12 6.29
C VAL A 50 -6.11 9.48 5.80
N GLU A 51 -5.97 10.06 4.61
CA GLU A 51 -4.69 10.48 4.04
C GLU A 51 -4.01 11.56 4.89
N MET A 52 -4.78 12.50 5.43
CA MET A 52 -4.30 13.50 6.38
C MET A 52 -3.68 12.87 7.64
N MET A 53 -4.17 11.70 8.07
CA MET A 53 -3.66 11.00 9.25
C MET A 53 -2.38 10.19 8.97
N ILE A 54 -2.04 9.90 7.72
CA ILE A 54 -0.88 9.07 7.37
C ILE A 54 0.43 9.77 7.79
N LEU A 55 0.62 11.03 7.40
CA LEU A 55 1.83 11.79 7.69
C LEU A 55 2.17 11.86 9.20
N PRO A 56 1.28 12.39 10.07
CA PRO A 56 1.58 12.50 11.49
C PRO A 56 1.76 11.12 12.14
N MET A 57 1.03 10.11 11.66
CA MET A 57 1.15 8.74 12.15
C MET A 57 2.51 8.16 11.82
N ILE A 58 2.98 8.25 10.57
CA ILE A 58 4.28 7.69 10.18
C ILE A 58 5.40 8.31 11.01
N ILE A 59 5.41 9.65 11.13
CA ILE A 59 6.44 10.36 11.88
C ILE A 59 6.43 9.92 13.35
N SER A 60 5.28 9.97 14.01
CA SER A 60 5.18 9.65 15.44
C SER A 60 5.38 8.16 15.74
N SER A 61 4.80 7.27 14.94
CA SER A 61 4.83 5.82 15.18
C SER A 61 6.19 5.21 14.86
N VAL A 62 6.83 5.55 13.74
CA VAL A 62 8.14 5.00 13.37
C VAL A 62 9.22 5.48 14.33
N ILE A 63 9.24 6.79 14.64
CA ILE A 63 10.23 7.36 15.57
C ILE A 63 10.04 6.75 16.96
N SER A 64 8.81 6.73 17.49
CA SER A 64 8.56 6.18 18.83
C SER A 64 8.85 4.68 18.93
N ALA A 65 8.59 3.91 17.87
CA ALA A 65 8.87 2.47 17.85
C ALA A 65 10.37 2.20 17.91
N LEU A 66 11.17 2.88 17.09
CA LEU A 66 12.61 2.65 17.01
C LEU A 66 13.37 3.25 18.19
N ALA A 67 12.91 4.37 18.74
CA ALA A 67 13.49 4.96 19.93
C ALA A 67 13.43 4.03 21.17
N GLN A 68 12.47 3.09 21.20
CA GLN A 68 12.29 2.13 22.29
C GLN A 68 12.99 0.78 22.06
N VAL A 69 13.62 0.60 20.90
CA VAL A 69 14.29 -0.64 20.50
C VAL A 69 15.80 -0.38 20.48
N ARG A 70 16.59 -1.38 20.90
CA ARG A 70 18.05 -1.27 20.82
C ARG A 70 18.46 -1.25 19.34
N ALA A 71 19.42 -0.42 18.96
CA ALA A 71 19.85 -0.28 17.57
C ALA A 71 20.20 -1.62 16.88
N CYS A 72 20.83 -2.56 17.60
CA CYS A 72 21.14 -3.90 17.09
C CYS A 72 19.87 -4.72 16.78
N ASP A 73 18.91 -4.70 17.70
CA ASP A 73 17.65 -5.43 17.55
C ASP A 73 16.79 -4.82 16.44
N ALA A 74 16.82 -3.49 16.29
CA ALA A 74 16.14 -2.79 15.20
C ALA A 74 16.67 -3.23 13.82
N GLY A 75 18.00 -3.35 13.69
CA GLY A 75 18.63 -3.86 12.46
C GLY A 75 18.21 -5.29 12.13
N GLN A 76 18.15 -6.17 13.13
CA GLN A 76 17.71 -7.56 12.94
C GLN A 76 16.23 -7.65 12.54
N ILE A 77 15.36 -6.89 13.23
CA ILE A 77 13.92 -6.83 12.90
C ILE A 77 13.74 -6.29 11.47
N GLY A 78 14.49 -5.26 11.07
CA GLY A 78 14.46 -4.69 9.73
C GLY A 78 14.90 -5.68 8.66
N LEU A 79 16.06 -6.33 8.85
CA LEU A 79 16.58 -7.29 7.89
C LEU A 79 15.62 -8.47 7.68
N MET A 80 15.08 -9.03 8.77
CA MET A 80 14.10 -10.12 8.67
C MET A 80 12.82 -9.69 7.95
N THR A 81 12.39 -8.44 8.17
CA THR A 81 11.22 -7.86 7.49
C THR A 81 11.45 -7.75 5.98
N VAL A 82 12.61 -7.24 5.57
CA VAL A 82 12.98 -7.14 4.15
C VAL A 82 13.05 -8.52 3.49
N ILE A 83 13.69 -9.50 4.14
CA ILE A 83 13.77 -10.88 3.64
C ILE A 83 12.37 -11.47 3.48
N TYR A 84 11.48 -11.28 4.46
CA TYR A 84 10.10 -11.73 4.39
C TYR A 84 9.35 -11.11 3.19
N TYR A 85 9.48 -9.81 2.95
CA TYR A 85 8.86 -9.17 1.79
C TYR A 85 9.44 -9.66 0.45
N MET A 86 10.75 -9.86 0.36
CA MET A 86 11.38 -10.41 -0.85
C MET A 86 10.87 -11.83 -1.16
N ILE A 87 10.84 -12.72 -0.16
CA ILE A 87 10.36 -14.10 -0.34
C ILE A 87 8.89 -14.11 -0.73
N THR A 88 8.05 -13.34 -0.04
CA THR A 88 6.63 -13.31 -0.36
C THR A 88 6.41 -12.76 -1.77
N THR A 89 7.07 -11.68 -2.18
CA THR A 89 6.97 -11.12 -3.54
C THR A 89 7.36 -12.14 -4.59
N PHE A 90 8.48 -12.83 -4.38
CA PHE A 90 8.90 -13.91 -5.25
C PHE A 90 7.83 -15.01 -5.39
N LEU A 91 7.24 -15.47 -4.27
CA LEU A 91 6.18 -16.48 -4.28
C LEU A 91 4.89 -15.99 -4.99
N SER A 92 4.55 -14.70 -4.86
CA SER A 92 3.40 -14.08 -5.56
C SER A 92 3.63 -14.05 -7.06
N THR A 93 4.77 -13.52 -7.51
CA THR A 93 5.13 -13.44 -8.92
C THR A 93 5.21 -14.84 -9.54
N PHE A 94 5.77 -15.81 -8.82
CA PHE A 94 5.83 -17.20 -9.27
C PHE A 94 4.43 -17.80 -9.48
N THR A 95 3.51 -17.59 -8.51
CA THR A 95 2.12 -18.04 -8.62
C THR A 95 1.40 -17.36 -9.80
N GLY A 96 1.61 -16.05 -9.98
CA GLY A 96 1.03 -15.29 -11.08
C GLY A 96 1.50 -15.77 -12.46
N ILE A 97 2.80 -15.98 -12.64
CA ILE A 97 3.38 -16.48 -13.90
C ILE A 97 2.82 -17.87 -14.23
N ILE A 98 2.79 -18.79 -13.25
CA ILE A 98 2.23 -20.13 -13.46
C ILE A 98 0.78 -20.05 -13.92
N LEU A 99 -0.03 -19.22 -13.26
CA LEU A 99 -1.45 -19.15 -13.54
C LEU A 99 -1.73 -18.53 -14.92
N VAL A 100 -1.07 -17.42 -15.25
CA VAL A 100 -1.20 -16.77 -16.56
C VAL A 100 -0.71 -17.69 -17.68
N SER A 101 0.41 -18.38 -17.47
CA SER A 101 0.94 -19.35 -18.44
C SER A 101 0.11 -20.63 -18.53
N SER A 102 -0.77 -20.92 -17.58
CA SER A 102 -1.66 -22.09 -17.65
C SER A 102 -2.98 -21.74 -18.34
N ILE A 103 -3.55 -20.58 -18.01
CA ILE A 103 -4.88 -20.17 -18.49
C ILE A 103 -4.80 -19.50 -19.87
N HIS A 104 -3.66 -18.87 -20.22
CA HIS A 104 -3.49 -18.07 -21.44
C HIS A 104 -4.69 -17.14 -21.69
N PRO A 105 -4.98 -16.20 -20.77
CA PRO A 105 -6.14 -15.33 -20.91
C PRO A 105 -5.96 -14.37 -22.09
N GLY A 106 -6.73 -14.57 -23.16
CA GLY A 106 -6.80 -13.66 -24.30
C GLY A 106 -6.93 -14.40 -25.63
N ASP A 107 -7.79 -13.89 -26.52
CA ASP A 107 -7.88 -14.37 -27.90
C ASP A 107 -6.93 -13.52 -28.77
N PRO A 108 -5.90 -14.09 -29.43
CA PRO A 108 -4.93 -13.32 -30.22
C PRO A 108 -5.58 -12.42 -31.26
N HIS A 109 -6.74 -12.83 -31.77
CA HIS A 109 -7.51 -12.12 -32.79
C HIS A 109 -8.21 -10.85 -32.25
N LEU A 110 -8.50 -10.79 -30.95
CA LEU A 110 -9.19 -9.68 -30.28
C LEU A 110 -8.19 -8.61 -29.81
N ILE A 111 -6.99 -9.02 -29.40
CA ILE A 111 -5.86 -8.14 -29.08
C ILE A 111 -5.48 -7.29 -30.31
N HIS A 112 -5.57 -7.87 -31.51
CA HIS A 112 -5.31 -7.17 -32.77
C HIS A 112 -6.44 -6.17 -33.17
N MET A 113 -7.68 -6.36 -32.70
CA MET A 113 -8.84 -5.49 -32.98
C MET A 113 -9.04 -4.37 -31.95
N LEU A 114 -8.60 -4.55 -30.70
CA LEU A 114 -8.55 -3.50 -29.68
C LEU A 114 -7.45 -2.44 -29.97
N GLY A 115 -6.76 -2.58 -31.10
CA GLY A 115 -5.49 -1.93 -31.39
C GLY A 115 -4.40 -2.58 -30.55
N GLU A 116 -3.20 -2.69 -31.11
CA GLU A 116 -2.02 -2.41 -30.28
C GLU A 116 -2.29 -1.02 -29.72
N GLY A 117 -2.95 -0.94 -28.55
CA GLY A 117 -3.01 0.28 -27.78
C GLY A 117 -1.58 0.73 -27.75
N THR A 118 -1.29 1.89 -28.36
CA THR A 118 0.05 2.36 -28.61
C THR A 118 0.80 2.22 -27.30
N LEU A 119 1.55 1.12 -27.19
CA LEU A 119 2.71 1.03 -26.34
C LEU A 119 3.64 1.99 -27.03
N ASP A 120 3.35 3.29 -26.86
CA ASP A 120 4.33 4.32 -27.05
C ASP A 120 5.51 3.76 -26.25
N ASP A 121 6.64 3.60 -26.93
CA ASP A 121 7.93 3.22 -26.38
C ASP A 121 8.41 4.25 -25.33
N THR A 122 7.53 4.81 -24.50
CA THR A 122 7.80 5.10 -23.09
C THR A 122 7.88 3.77 -22.34
N ALA A 123 8.79 2.89 -22.79
CA ALA A 123 9.43 1.96 -21.89
C ALA A 123 10.15 2.84 -20.86
N LEU A 124 9.44 3.23 -19.81
CA LEU A 124 10.05 3.67 -18.56
C LEU A 124 11.13 2.64 -18.30
N SER A 125 12.38 3.06 -18.43
CA SER A 125 13.48 2.16 -18.16
C SER A 125 13.25 1.64 -16.74
N THR A 126 13.17 0.33 -16.56
CA THR A 126 13.03 -0.29 -15.23
C THR A 126 14.15 0.21 -14.30
N LEU A 127 15.30 0.54 -14.91
CA LEU A 127 16.39 1.25 -14.26
C LEU A 127 15.97 2.63 -13.75
N ASP A 128 15.30 3.47 -14.54
CA ASP A 128 14.87 4.80 -14.10
C ASP A 128 13.84 4.73 -12.97
N THR A 129 12.92 3.76 -13.03
CA THR A 129 11.98 3.52 -11.91
C THR A 129 12.72 3.09 -10.64
N PHE A 130 13.73 2.23 -10.77
CA PHE A 130 14.56 1.81 -9.64
C PHE A 130 15.43 2.97 -9.10
N LEU A 131 15.98 3.79 -9.99
CA LEU A 131 16.75 4.98 -9.63
C LEU A 131 15.87 6.02 -8.94
N ASP A 132 14.63 6.20 -9.39
CA ASP A 132 13.65 7.08 -8.75
C ASP A 132 13.29 6.59 -7.35
N GLN A 133 13.16 5.27 -7.14
CA GLN A 133 12.97 4.71 -5.81
C GLN A 133 14.13 5.06 -4.86
N ILE A 134 15.38 4.97 -5.35
CA ILE A 134 16.56 5.35 -4.55
C ILE A 134 16.60 6.86 -4.29
N ARG A 135 16.28 7.70 -5.29
CA ARG A 135 16.20 9.16 -5.12
C ARG A 135 15.14 9.53 -4.08
N ASN A 136 13.97 8.89 -4.15
CA ASN A 136 12.89 9.11 -3.20
C ASN A 136 13.24 8.60 -1.79
N MET A 137 14.16 7.64 -1.66
CA MET A 137 14.64 7.18 -0.35
C MET A 137 15.44 8.26 0.40
N PHE A 138 16.07 9.19 -0.32
CA PHE A 138 16.86 10.30 0.22
C PHE A 138 16.36 11.65 -0.35
N PRO A 139 15.22 12.16 0.14
CA PRO A 139 14.68 13.42 -0.35
C PRO A 139 15.62 14.60 -0.04
N GLU A 140 15.71 15.55 -0.97
CA GLU A 140 16.50 16.78 -0.78
C GLU A 140 15.97 17.64 0.37
N ASN A 141 14.66 17.60 0.62
CA ASN A 141 13.99 18.33 1.69
C ASN A 141 12.85 17.51 2.31
N ILE A 142 12.86 17.37 3.63
CA ILE A 142 11.87 16.60 4.39
C ILE A 142 10.48 17.24 4.32
N ILE A 143 10.40 18.57 4.36
CA ILE A 143 9.13 19.30 4.26
C ILE A 143 8.54 19.10 2.87
N GLN A 144 9.36 19.22 1.82
CA GLN A 144 8.93 18.95 0.45
C GLN A 144 8.45 17.50 0.27
N ALA A 145 9.16 16.54 0.88
CA ALA A 145 8.77 15.13 0.85
C ALA A 145 7.39 14.85 1.46
N THR A 146 6.83 15.76 2.27
CA THR A 146 5.47 15.60 2.82
C THR A 146 4.36 15.79 1.79
N PHE A 147 4.63 16.42 0.64
CA PHE A 147 3.62 16.70 -0.39
C PHE A 147 4.11 16.47 -1.83
N GLN A 148 5.40 16.17 -2.03
CA GLN A 148 5.99 15.91 -3.35
C GLN A 148 6.93 14.71 -3.36
N GLN A 149 6.99 14.01 -4.50
CA GLN A 149 7.95 12.96 -4.80
C GLN A 149 8.57 13.17 -6.19
N VAL A 150 9.74 12.57 -6.43
CA VAL A 150 10.46 12.68 -7.70
C VAL A 150 10.07 11.52 -8.61
N GLN A 151 9.71 11.83 -9.85
CA GLN A 151 9.48 10.84 -10.88
C GLN A 151 10.17 11.26 -12.18
N THR A 152 10.81 10.32 -12.86
CA THR A 152 11.40 10.54 -14.18
C THR A 152 10.30 10.54 -15.23
N ASN A 153 10.09 11.70 -15.86
CA ASN A 153 9.19 11.85 -16.99
C ASN A 153 10.01 12.02 -18.28
N TYR A 154 9.56 11.41 -19.38
CA TYR A 154 10.25 11.48 -20.66
C TYR A 154 9.61 12.56 -21.52
N VAL A 155 10.35 13.64 -21.76
CA VAL A 155 9.88 14.71 -22.64
C VAL A 155 10.59 14.58 -23.99
N ALA A 156 9.81 14.67 -25.06
CA ALA A 156 10.31 14.72 -26.42
C ALA A 156 11.09 16.02 -26.64
N VAL A 157 12.43 15.94 -26.65
CA VAL A 157 13.28 17.10 -26.94
C VAL A 157 13.63 17.08 -28.43
N LYS A 158 13.37 18.20 -29.12
CA LYS A 158 13.81 18.38 -30.51
C LYS A 158 15.35 18.37 -30.54
N PRO A 159 16.00 17.55 -31.37
CA PRO A 159 17.45 17.51 -31.44
C PRO A 159 17.99 18.90 -31.81
N LYS A 160 19.05 19.35 -31.12
CA LYS A 160 19.82 20.53 -31.55
C LYS A 160 20.60 20.13 -32.80
N VAL A 161 20.02 20.35 -33.98
CA VAL A 161 20.71 20.14 -35.25
C VAL A 161 21.83 21.17 -35.37
N LEU A 162 23.09 20.73 -35.30
CA LEU A 162 24.18 21.45 -35.96
C LEU A 162 23.88 21.34 -37.46
N LYS A 163 23.50 22.45 -38.10
CA LYS A 163 23.31 22.50 -39.55
C LYS A 163 24.62 22.08 -40.25
N ALA A 164 24.75 20.81 -40.61
CA ALA A 164 25.62 20.41 -41.70
C ALA A 164 24.86 20.76 -42.98
N SER A 165 25.35 21.78 -43.69
CA SER A 165 24.79 22.26 -44.93
C SER A 165 24.81 21.15 -45.99
N GLY A 166 23.65 20.65 -46.39
CA GLY A 166 23.45 19.86 -47.61
C GLY A 166 22.87 18.46 -47.39
N GLY A 167 21.54 18.35 -47.43
CA GLY A 167 20.84 17.06 -47.54
C GLY A 167 19.36 17.18 -47.19
N ASN A 168 18.48 16.99 -48.18
CA ASN A 168 17.02 16.99 -48.01
C ASN A 168 16.55 15.66 -47.41
N GLY A 169 15.84 15.74 -46.29
CA GLY A 169 15.01 14.66 -45.74
C GLY A 169 15.69 13.83 -44.67
N THR A 170 15.65 14.30 -43.42
CA THR A 170 15.80 13.43 -42.25
C THR A 170 14.52 13.53 -41.44
N SER A 171 13.75 12.44 -41.37
CA SER A 171 12.71 12.25 -40.36
C SER A 171 13.39 12.28 -39.00
N GLU A 172 13.46 13.47 -38.39
CA GLU A 172 13.98 13.66 -37.04
C GLU A 172 13.02 13.00 -36.07
N LYS A 173 13.32 11.75 -35.69
CA LYS A 173 12.67 11.13 -34.54
C LYS A 173 13.01 11.99 -33.30
N PRO A 174 12.01 12.48 -32.55
CA PRO A 174 12.28 13.23 -31.34
C PRO A 174 13.10 12.36 -30.37
N ILE A 175 14.17 12.92 -29.81
CA ILE A 175 14.97 12.21 -28.81
C ILE A 175 14.24 12.39 -27.47
N MET A 176 13.77 11.30 -26.89
CA MET A 176 13.19 11.29 -25.55
C MET A 176 14.31 11.49 -24.54
N LYS A 177 14.25 12.57 -23.75
CA LYS A 177 15.21 12.82 -22.67
C LYS A 177 14.51 12.61 -21.33
N PRO A 178 15.08 11.82 -20.40
CA PRO A 178 14.56 11.72 -19.05
C PRO A 178 14.77 13.08 -18.34
N ILE A 179 13.69 13.62 -17.78
CA ILE A 179 13.69 14.83 -16.95
C ILE A 179 13.05 14.46 -15.61
N LEU A 180 13.64 14.96 -14.53
CA LEU A 180 13.08 14.78 -13.19
C LEU A 180 11.94 15.78 -13.01
N GLU A 181 10.75 15.27 -12.71
CA GLU A 181 9.57 16.04 -12.40
C GLU A 181 9.13 15.76 -10.96
N TYR A 182 8.65 16.80 -10.27
CA TYR A 182 8.06 16.68 -8.95
C TYR A 182 6.56 16.45 -9.09
N THR A 183 6.10 15.27 -8.71
CA THR A 183 4.67 14.96 -8.65
C THR A 183 4.11 15.31 -7.27
N ASN A 184 2.87 15.81 -7.21
CA ASN A 184 2.20 16.23 -5.98
C ASN A 184 1.66 15.02 -5.19
N GLU A 185 2.54 14.08 -4.87
CA GLU A 185 2.25 12.93 -4.03
C GLU A 185 3.22 12.91 -2.86
N MET A 186 2.76 12.47 -1.70
CA MET A 186 3.61 12.38 -0.53
C MET A 186 4.69 11.30 -0.73
N ASN A 187 5.96 11.66 -0.58
CA ASN A 187 7.07 10.72 -0.59
C ASN A 187 7.16 9.95 0.75
N VAL A 188 6.30 8.95 0.89
CA VAL A 188 6.20 8.13 2.10
C VAL A 188 7.50 7.37 2.38
N LEU A 189 8.20 6.91 1.34
CA LEU A 189 9.45 6.15 1.47
C LEU A 189 10.54 7.00 2.13
N GLY A 190 10.78 8.21 1.61
CA GLY A 190 11.79 9.12 2.13
C GLY A 190 11.51 9.53 3.58
N LEU A 191 10.23 9.75 3.92
CA LEU A 191 9.81 10.03 5.29
C LEU A 191 10.12 8.87 6.24
N ILE A 192 9.87 7.62 5.82
CA ILE A 192 10.17 6.45 6.65
C ILE A 192 11.68 6.28 6.85
N VAL A 193 12.49 6.46 5.81
CA VAL A 193 13.96 6.35 5.93
C VAL A 193 14.52 7.42 6.86
N PHE A 194 14.06 8.67 6.70
CA PHE A 194 14.41 9.75 7.61
C PHE A 194 14.00 9.46 9.06
N CYS A 195 12.73 9.08 9.29
CA CYS A 195 12.22 8.77 10.63
C CYS A 195 12.93 7.56 11.26
N THR A 196 13.35 6.60 10.44
CA THR A 196 14.10 5.43 10.88
C THR A 196 15.49 5.83 11.38
N GLY A 197 16.23 6.60 10.59
CA GLY A 197 17.52 7.15 11.00
C GLY A 197 17.40 7.99 12.27
N PHE A 198 16.41 8.88 12.32
CA PHE A 198 16.15 9.73 13.48
C PHE A 198 15.82 8.92 14.75
N GLY A 199 14.93 7.92 14.65
CA GLY A 199 14.57 7.05 15.77
C GLY A 199 15.75 6.23 16.30
N VAL A 200 16.61 5.71 15.41
CA VAL A 200 17.82 4.98 15.80
C VAL A 200 18.80 5.91 16.53
N ILE A 201 19.05 7.12 16.04
CA ILE A 201 19.92 8.09 16.72
C ILE A 201 19.38 8.47 18.11
N LEU A 202 18.07 8.66 18.26
CA LEU A 202 17.46 8.88 19.59
C LEU A 202 17.71 7.70 20.53
N SER A 203 17.62 6.46 20.03
CA SER A 203 17.91 5.27 20.83
C SER A 203 19.38 5.22 21.32
N VAL A 204 20.32 5.73 20.51
CA VAL A 204 21.76 5.76 20.81
C VAL A 204 22.10 6.87 21.81
N LEU A 205 21.44 8.04 21.71
CA LEU A 205 21.63 9.17 22.63
C LEU A 205 21.12 8.89 24.05
N GLY A 206 20.26 7.88 24.23
CA GLY A 206 19.82 7.41 25.54
C GLY A 206 19.15 8.50 26.38
N GLU A 207 19.70 8.78 27.57
CA GLU A 207 19.13 9.72 28.53
C GLU A 207 18.97 11.15 28.00
N GLN A 208 19.89 11.62 27.15
CA GLN A 208 19.83 12.99 26.60
C GLN A 208 18.61 13.18 25.68
N ALA A 209 18.17 12.10 25.03
CA ALA A 209 17.04 12.10 24.11
C ALA A 209 15.69 11.81 24.80
N ARG A 210 15.67 11.50 26.10
CA ARG A 210 14.47 11.03 26.83
C ARG A 210 13.26 11.96 26.65
N LEU A 211 13.47 13.27 26.68
CA LEU A 211 12.40 14.25 26.44
C LEU A 211 11.78 14.09 25.05
N MET A 212 12.62 13.97 24.02
CA MET A 212 12.19 13.81 22.64
C MET A 212 11.47 12.47 22.41
N ILE A 213 12.00 11.39 23.00
CA ILE A 213 11.38 10.06 22.93
C ILE A 213 9.97 10.10 23.55
N ASN A 214 9.85 10.70 24.73
CA ASN A 214 8.55 10.84 25.41
C ASN A 214 7.57 11.71 24.60
N PHE A 215 8.05 12.77 23.96
CA PHE A 215 7.23 13.60 23.07
C PHE A 215 6.61 12.75 21.94
N PHE A 216 7.41 11.97 21.21
CA PHE A 216 6.90 11.15 20.11
C PHE A 216 5.97 10.02 20.58
N ILE A 217 6.22 9.44 21.76
CA ILE A 217 5.32 8.44 22.37
C ILE A 217 3.95 9.04 22.68
N VAL A 218 3.92 10.24 23.26
CA VAL A 218 2.66 10.94 23.58
C VAL A 218 1.94 11.37 22.30
N LEU A 219 2.67 11.90 21.32
CA LEU A 219 2.12 12.29 20.02
C LEU A 219 1.44 11.10 19.32
N ASP A 220 2.10 9.96 19.27
CA ASP A 220 1.54 8.73 18.72
C ASP A 220 0.26 8.30 19.47
N ALA A 221 0.26 8.34 20.80
CA ALA A 221 -0.91 8.00 21.60
C ALA A 221 -2.11 8.93 21.33
N ILE A 222 -1.86 10.23 21.07
CA ILE A 222 -2.89 11.20 20.67
C ILE A 222 -3.45 10.83 19.29
N ILE A 223 -2.59 10.53 18.32
CA ILE A 223 -3.00 10.18 16.96
C ILE A 223 -3.82 8.88 16.96
N MET A 224 -3.44 7.87 17.74
CA MET A 224 -4.21 6.63 17.87
C MET A 224 -5.62 6.85 18.47
N ARG A 225 -5.78 7.84 19.36
CA ARG A 225 -7.11 8.25 19.86
C ARG A 225 -7.94 8.93 18.77
N TRP A 226 -7.33 9.78 17.95
CA TRP A 226 -7.97 10.39 16.79
C TRP A 226 -8.43 9.34 15.78
N ILE A 227 -7.58 8.37 15.44
CA ILE A 227 -7.93 7.25 14.56
C ILE A 227 -9.14 6.50 15.12
N SER A 228 -9.15 6.21 16.42
CA SER A 228 -10.27 5.50 17.06
C SER A 228 -11.62 6.23 16.92
N ALA A 229 -11.60 7.57 16.93
CA ALA A 229 -12.79 8.39 16.68
C ALA A 229 -13.20 8.37 15.19
N LEU A 230 -12.24 8.53 14.28
CA LEU A 230 -12.44 8.50 12.83
C LEU A 230 -13.10 7.19 12.36
N MET A 231 -12.76 6.08 13.01
CA MET A 231 -13.33 4.76 12.71
C MET A 231 -14.86 4.68 12.88
N TRP A 232 -15.53 5.64 13.53
CA TRP A 232 -17.00 5.66 13.60
C TRP A 232 -17.65 6.21 12.32
N CYS A 233 -16.98 7.12 11.61
CA CYS A 233 -17.43 7.62 10.32
C CYS A 233 -17.14 6.65 9.17
N TYR A 234 -16.31 5.64 9.46
CA TYR A 234 -15.77 4.70 8.50
C TYR A 234 -16.83 3.86 7.74
N PRO A 235 -17.87 3.27 8.38
CA PRO A 235 -18.87 2.47 7.66
C PRO A 235 -19.59 3.29 6.58
N ILE A 236 -19.86 4.56 6.86
CA ILE A 236 -20.54 5.49 5.94
C ILE A 236 -19.64 5.79 4.73
N GLY A 237 -18.35 6.04 4.96
CA GLY A 237 -17.39 6.33 3.89
C GLY A 237 -17.24 5.15 2.91
N ILE A 238 -17.15 3.92 3.42
CA ILE A 238 -17.00 2.73 2.57
C ILE A 238 -18.26 2.42 1.78
N LEU A 239 -19.44 2.55 2.39
CA LEU A 239 -20.70 2.35 1.68
C LEU A 239 -20.78 3.27 0.45
N SER A 240 -20.47 4.55 0.63
CA SER A 240 -20.45 5.56 -0.44
C SER A 240 -19.41 5.24 -1.51
N LEU A 241 -18.18 4.88 -1.11
CA LEU A 241 -17.08 4.62 -2.03
C LEU A 241 -17.30 3.35 -2.87
N VAL A 242 -17.77 2.27 -2.25
CA VAL A 242 -18.12 1.02 -2.95
C VAL A 242 -19.28 1.26 -3.93
N CYS A 243 -20.31 2.02 -3.50
CA CYS A 243 -21.43 2.36 -4.37
C CYS A 243 -20.98 3.17 -5.59
N LYS A 244 -20.15 4.22 -5.39
CA LYS A 244 -19.59 5.04 -6.48
C LYS A 244 -18.82 4.17 -7.48
N ASN A 245 -17.87 3.37 -6.99
CA ASN A 245 -17.00 2.54 -7.82
C ASN A 245 -17.76 1.51 -8.68
N ILE A 246 -18.95 1.07 -8.25
CA ILE A 246 -19.79 0.13 -9.03
C ILE A 246 -20.60 0.85 -10.09
N VAL A 247 -21.07 2.06 -9.80
CA VAL A 247 -21.89 2.87 -10.73
C VAL A 247 -21.04 3.45 -11.86
N ASP A 248 -19.79 3.82 -11.57
CA ASP A 248 -18.82 4.45 -12.51
C ASP A 248 -18.31 3.48 -13.62
N ILE A 249 -18.76 2.23 -13.63
CA ILE A 249 -18.35 1.23 -14.64
C ILE A 249 -19.26 1.36 -15.87
N ASP A 250 -18.80 2.14 -16.84
CA ASP A 250 -19.60 2.57 -18.00
C ASP A 250 -19.98 1.45 -18.98
N ASN A 251 -19.18 0.38 -19.13
CA ASN A 251 -19.47 -0.71 -20.08
C ASN A 251 -18.99 -2.06 -19.56
N LEU A 252 -19.90 -3.01 -19.35
CA LEU A 252 -19.58 -4.37 -18.90
C LEU A 252 -19.67 -5.42 -20.01
N SER A 253 -20.36 -5.17 -21.13
CA SER A 253 -20.62 -6.24 -22.11
C SER A 253 -19.43 -6.49 -23.04
N GLU A 254 -18.88 -5.46 -23.67
CA GLU A 254 -17.84 -5.60 -24.71
C GLU A 254 -16.43 -5.72 -24.11
N THR A 255 -16.12 -4.93 -23.07
CA THR A 255 -14.86 -5.02 -22.32
C THR A 255 -14.79 -6.27 -21.46
N ALA A 256 -15.89 -6.73 -20.85
CA ALA A 256 -15.84 -7.97 -20.09
C ALA A 256 -15.68 -9.18 -21.01
N GLN A 257 -16.24 -9.23 -22.22
CA GLN A 257 -16.03 -10.42 -23.05
C GLN A 257 -14.56 -10.58 -23.50
N ALA A 258 -13.87 -9.46 -23.76
CA ALA A 258 -12.45 -9.42 -24.12
C ALA A 258 -11.49 -9.63 -22.93
N LEU A 259 -11.80 -9.03 -21.78
CA LEU A 259 -10.90 -8.97 -20.61
C LEU A 259 -11.37 -9.82 -19.43
N ALA A 260 -12.56 -10.44 -19.46
CA ALA A 260 -13.04 -11.24 -18.32
C ALA A 260 -12.12 -12.40 -18.02
N MET A 261 -11.58 -13.09 -19.03
CA MET A 261 -10.63 -14.17 -18.81
C MET A 261 -9.37 -13.68 -18.10
N TYR A 262 -8.91 -12.47 -18.45
CA TYR A 262 -7.79 -11.82 -17.76
C TYR A 262 -8.16 -11.46 -16.31
N VAL A 263 -9.29 -10.79 -16.10
CA VAL A 263 -9.79 -10.40 -14.76
C VAL A 263 -10.00 -11.61 -13.86
N VAL A 264 -10.62 -12.67 -14.36
CA VAL A 264 -10.82 -13.93 -13.65
C VAL A 264 -9.48 -14.57 -13.27
N THR A 265 -8.53 -14.61 -14.21
CA THR A 265 -7.17 -15.13 -13.94
C THR A 265 -6.49 -14.34 -12.82
N VAL A 266 -6.55 -13.01 -12.87
CA VAL A 266 -5.97 -12.12 -11.86
C VAL A 266 -6.64 -12.35 -10.48
N ILE A 267 -7.98 -12.38 -10.42
CA ILE A 267 -8.72 -12.65 -9.18
C ILE A 267 -8.35 -14.03 -8.61
N CYS A 268 -8.34 -15.07 -9.45
CA CYS A 268 -7.96 -16.42 -9.05
C CYS A 268 -6.53 -16.48 -8.49
N GLY A 269 -5.56 -15.84 -9.17
CA GLY A 269 -4.17 -15.79 -8.71
C GLY A 269 -4.03 -15.12 -7.35
N LEU A 270 -4.83 -14.08 -7.12
CA LEU A 270 -4.83 -13.34 -5.88
C LEU A 270 -5.55 -14.07 -4.76
N MET A 271 -6.63 -14.79 -5.05
CA MET A 271 -7.28 -15.69 -4.09
C MET A 271 -6.34 -16.83 -3.69
N ILE A 272 -5.62 -17.44 -4.64
CA ILE A 272 -4.62 -18.47 -4.35
C ILE A 272 -3.51 -17.90 -3.46
N HIS A 273 -2.95 -16.74 -3.82
CA HIS A 273 -1.88 -16.14 -3.02
C HIS A 273 -2.34 -15.75 -1.61
N SER A 274 -3.51 -15.12 -1.48
CA SER A 274 -4.03 -14.60 -0.21
C SER A 274 -4.61 -15.68 0.71
N LEU A 275 -5.26 -16.72 0.18
CA LEU A 275 -5.91 -17.77 0.97
C LEU A 275 -5.09 -19.04 1.13
N LEU A 276 -4.13 -19.30 0.23
CA LEU A 276 -3.27 -20.48 0.29
C LEU A 276 -1.83 -20.11 0.65
N THR A 277 -1.14 -19.31 -0.18
CA THR A 277 0.30 -19.08 -0.04
C THR A 277 0.65 -18.34 1.25
N LEU A 278 -0.03 -17.25 1.58
CA LEU A 278 0.25 -16.47 2.80
C LEU A 278 -0.15 -17.22 4.10
N PRO A 279 -1.34 -17.86 4.20
CA PRO A 279 -1.69 -18.67 5.36
C PRO A 279 -0.78 -19.90 5.53
N LEU A 280 -0.35 -20.53 4.44
CA LEU A 280 0.62 -21.62 4.48
C LEU A 280 1.97 -21.15 4.99
N LEU A 281 2.49 -20.04 4.47
CA LEU A 281 3.73 -19.44 4.95
C LEU A 281 3.63 -19.09 6.44
N TYR A 282 2.50 -18.50 6.86
CA TYR A 282 2.23 -18.20 8.26
C TYR A 282 2.25 -19.48 9.11
N PHE A 283 1.57 -20.53 8.69
CA PHE A 283 1.52 -21.81 9.41
C PHE A 283 2.90 -22.48 9.48
N VAL A 284 3.68 -22.46 8.41
CA VAL A 284 5.03 -23.07 8.38
C VAL A 284 5.97 -22.37 9.37
N VAL A 285 5.93 -21.03 9.44
CA VAL A 285 6.85 -20.27 10.31
C VAL A 285 6.35 -20.23 11.76
N THR A 286 5.05 -20.02 12.00
CA THR A 286 4.50 -19.84 13.36
C THR A 286 4.00 -21.13 14.00
N ARG A 287 3.76 -22.19 13.21
CA ARG A 287 3.10 -23.44 13.63
C ARG A 287 1.74 -23.21 14.30
N ARG A 288 1.06 -22.10 13.98
CA ARG A 288 -0.25 -21.72 14.53
C ARG A 288 -1.30 -21.61 13.43
N SER A 289 -2.56 -21.77 13.82
CA SER A 289 -3.70 -21.61 12.92
C SER A 289 -3.70 -20.18 12.34
N PRO A 290 -3.76 -20.01 11.00
CA PRO A 290 -3.81 -18.69 10.37
C PRO A 290 -5.21 -18.06 10.42
N PHE A 291 -6.26 -18.84 10.67
CA PHE A 291 -7.64 -18.38 10.63
C PHE A 291 -7.97 -17.37 11.74
N ASP A 292 -7.40 -17.56 12.94
CA ASP A 292 -7.53 -16.59 14.04
C ASP A 292 -6.90 -15.23 13.66
N PHE A 293 -5.80 -15.27 12.90
CA PHE A 293 -5.14 -14.07 12.40
C PHE A 293 -5.96 -13.36 11.33
N MET A 294 -6.48 -14.12 10.35
CA MET A 294 -7.31 -13.58 9.27
C MET A 294 -8.61 -12.96 9.78
N THR A 295 -9.27 -13.59 10.76
CA THR A 295 -10.51 -13.06 11.34
C THR A 295 -10.28 -11.75 12.10
N GLY A 296 -9.15 -11.61 12.81
CA GLY A 296 -8.77 -10.33 13.44
C GLY A 296 -8.43 -9.22 12.45
N MET A 297 -8.03 -9.55 11.22
CA MET A 297 -7.75 -8.58 10.15
C MET A 297 -8.93 -8.27 9.22
N LEU A 298 -10.08 -8.92 9.42
CA LEU A 298 -11.21 -8.84 8.49
C LEU A 298 -11.69 -7.40 8.27
N GLN A 299 -11.67 -6.57 9.32
CA GLN A 299 -12.03 -5.16 9.23
C GLN A 299 -11.10 -4.40 8.27
N ALA A 300 -9.78 -4.55 8.41
CA ALA A 300 -8.80 -3.92 7.53
C ALA A 300 -8.89 -4.45 6.09
N LEU A 301 -9.25 -5.73 5.92
CA LEU A 301 -9.49 -6.36 4.62
C LEU A 301 -10.73 -5.80 3.92
N ALA A 302 -11.85 -5.65 4.64
CA ALA A 302 -13.04 -4.98 4.13
C ALA A 302 -12.73 -3.54 3.71
N THR A 303 -11.86 -2.86 4.45
CA THR A 303 -11.36 -1.53 4.06
C THR A 303 -10.61 -1.55 2.77
N ALA A 304 -9.61 -2.41 2.65
CA ALA A 304 -8.73 -2.43 1.50
C ALA A 304 -9.50 -2.73 0.22
N PHE A 305 -10.56 -3.53 0.31
CA PHE A 305 -11.47 -3.79 -0.79
C PHE A 305 -12.26 -2.53 -1.19
N GLY A 306 -12.83 -1.81 -0.23
CA GLY A 306 -13.63 -0.61 -0.51
C GLY A 306 -12.81 0.58 -0.99
N THR A 307 -11.62 0.80 -0.43
CA THR A 307 -10.77 1.97 -0.72
C THR A 307 -9.82 1.77 -1.89
N ALA A 308 -9.51 0.51 -2.23
CA ALA A 308 -8.45 0.17 -3.17
C ALA A 308 -7.13 0.94 -2.91
N SER A 309 -6.83 1.29 -1.64
CA SER A 309 -5.64 2.05 -1.19
C SER A 309 -5.05 1.50 0.12
N SER A 310 -3.75 1.14 0.14
CA SER A 310 -3.01 0.57 1.29
C SER A 310 -2.49 1.65 2.21
N GLY A 311 -2.12 2.80 1.66
CA GLY A 311 -1.82 3.98 2.47
C GLY A 311 -3.06 4.34 3.30
N ALA A 312 -4.23 4.31 2.67
CA ALA A 312 -5.48 4.62 3.34
C ALA A 312 -5.93 3.53 4.34
N THR A 313 -5.52 2.28 4.18
CA THR A 313 -5.86 1.21 5.14
C THR A 313 -4.89 1.11 6.32
N LEU A 314 -3.74 1.80 6.24
CA LEU A 314 -2.70 1.75 7.26
C LEU A 314 -3.22 2.06 8.68
N PRO A 315 -4.05 3.10 8.92
CA PRO A 315 -4.62 3.37 10.24
C PRO A 315 -5.51 2.24 10.78
N VAL A 316 -6.33 1.64 9.91
CA VAL A 316 -7.22 0.52 10.28
C VAL A 316 -6.38 -0.71 10.61
N THR A 317 -5.36 -0.97 9.81
CA THR A 317 -4.46 -2.10 9.96
C THR A 317 -3.69 -2.05 11.28
N PHE A 318 -3.22 -0.86 11.67
CA PHE A 318 -2.63 -0.62 12.98
C PHE A 318 -3.56 -1.02 14.12
N ARG A 319 -4.81 -0.54 14.08
CA ARG A 319 -5.81 -0.85 15.10
C ARG A 319 -6.10 -2.34 15.18
N SER A 320 -6.36 -3.00 14.05
CA SER A 320 -6.65 -4.44 14.03
C SER A 320 -5.50 -5.29 14.58
N LEU A 321 -4.25 -4.93 14.28
CA LEU A 321 -3.09 -5.68 14.77
C LEU A 321 -2.79 -5.43 16.25
N GLU A 322 -2.93 -4.19 16.72
CA GLU A 322 -2.62 -3.82 18.12
C GLU A 322 -3.77 -4.12 19.09
N ASP A 323 -5.02 -3.87 18.69
CA ASP A 323 -6.18 -4.00 19.56
C ASP A 323 -6.84 -5.38 19.46
N ASP A 324 -7.00 -5.95 18.27
CA ASP A 324 -7.70 -7.24 18.11
C ASP A 324 -6.73 -8.42 18.24
N LEU A 325 -5.58 -8.34 17.57
CA LEU A 325 -4.56 -9.40 17.57
C LEU A 325 -3.50 -9.28 18.67
N LYS A 326 -3.48 -8.15 19.41
CA LYS A 326 -2.58 -7.88 20.55
C LYS A 326 -1.10 -8.08 20.23
N ILE A 327 -0.69 -7.61 19.05
CA ILE A 327 0.72 -7.63 18.63
C ILE A 327 1.47 -6.46 19.29
N ASP A 328 2.76 -6.65 19.57
CA ASP A 328 3.63 -5.59 20.10
C ASP A 328 3.71 -4.39 19.14
N ARG A 329 3.36 -3.23 19.67
CA ARG A 329 3.34 -1.93 18.98
C ARG A 329 4.69 -1.57 18.35
N ARG A 330 5.81 -1.97 18.96
CA ARG A 330 7.15 -1.69 18.44
C ARG A 330 7.38 -2.39 17.10
N VAL A 331 6.81 -3.58 16.92
CA VAL A 331 6.94 -4.35 15.68
C VAL A 331 5.96 -3.82 14.63
N THR A 332 4.68 -3.62 14.96
CA THR A 332 3.68 -3.12 14.00
C THR A 332 4.08 -1.76 13.43
N ARG A 333 4.52 -0.83 14.28
CA ARG A 333 4.84 0.55 13.90
C ARG A 333 6.11 0.72 13.09
N PHE A 334 6.95 -0.29 13.10
CA PHE A 334 8.10 -0.36 12.24
C PHE A 334 7.79 -1.11 10.94
N VAL A 335 7.19 -2.30 11.05
CA VAL A 335 6.98 -3.22 9.92
C VAL A 335 5.89 -2.76 8.97
N LEU A 336 4.79 -2.17 9.48
CA LEU A 336 3.64 -1.75 8.65
C LEU A 336 3.98 -0.59 7.71
N PRO A 337 4.55 0.53 8.16
CA PRO A 337 4.90 1.62 7.25
C PRO A 337 5.94 1.19 6.21
N LEU A 338 6.94 0.39 6.63
CA LEU A 338 7.96 -0.14 5.73
C LEU A 338 7.35 -1.05 4.65
N GLY A 339 6.47 -1.98 4.99
CA GLY A 339 5.86 -2.84 3.97
C GLY A 339 4.89 -2.09 3.06
N ALA A 340 4.29 -0.99 3.54
CA ALA A 340 3.37 -0.17 2.77
C ALA A 340 4.08 0.62 1.67
N THR A 341 5.41 0.72 1.75
CA THR A 341 6.26 1.41 0.77
C THR A 341 7.14 0.44 -0.03
N ILE A 342 7.75 -0.55 0.62
CA ILE A 342 8.63 -1.54 -0.03
C ILE A 342 7.83 -2.53 -0.88
N THR A 343 6.66 -2.94 -0.40
CA THR A 343 5.84 -3.96 -1.09
C THR A 343 4.77 -3.33 -1.97
N MET A 344 4.87 -2.01 -2.23
CA MET A 344 3.83 -1.27 -2.93
C MET A 344 4.00 -1.34 -4.45
N CYS A 345 2.95 -1.80 -5.11
CA CYS A 345 2.79 -1.72 -6.56
C CYS A 345 2.36 -0.29 -6.93
N ASN A 346 3.22 0.47 -7.62
CA ASN A 346 2.80 1.68 -8.32
C ASN A 346 1.96 1.25 -9.55
N ASN A 347 0.75 1.78 -9.67
CA ASN A 347 -0.23 1.67 -10.76
C ASN A 347 -0.83 0.28 -11.10
N ASN A 348 -2.18 0.23 -11.04
CA ASN A 348 -3.10 -0.68 -11.76
C ASN A 348 -3.24 -2.16 -11.40
N SER A 349 -2.84 -2.63 -10.20
CA SER A 349 -3.28 -3.96 -9.72
C SER A 349 -3.51 -3.97 -8.21
N CYS A 350 -4.67 -3.46 -7.79
CA CYS A 350 -5.03 -3.20 -6.39
C CYS A 350 -5.31 -4.45 -5.54
N ILE A 351 -5.31 -5.66 -6.09
CA ILE A 351 -5.73 -6.86 -5.35
C ILE A 351 -4.55 -7.65 -4.75
N ASN A 352 -3.28 -7.34 -5.09
CA ASN A 352 -2.08 -7.94 -4.45
C ASN A 352 -1.77 -7.36 -3.05
N ARG A 353 -2.76 -6.71 -2.43
CA ARG A 353 -2.63 -5.75 -1.33
C ARG A 353 -2.90 -6.33 0.07
N PHE A 354 -2.79 -7.65 0.22
CA PHE A 354 -2.89 -8.35 1.50
C PHE A 354 -1.52 -8.74 2.02
N ARG A 355 -0.78 -7.80 2.61
CA ARG A 355 0.53 -8.13 3.16
C ARG A 355 0.89 -7.35 4.40
N PHE A 356 0.46 -7.86 5.55
CA PHE A 356 1.15 -7.75 6.84
C PHE A 356 0.67 -8.93 7.69
N GLY A 357 1.45 -9.65 8.48
CA GLY A 357 2.72 -9.36 9.10
C GLY A 357 2.56 -9.64 10.59
N THR A 358 2.93 -10.86 11.04
CA THR A 358 3.52 -11.13 12.36
C THR A 358 3.82 -12.60 12.57
N SER A 359 5.11 -12.94 12.62
CA SER A 359 5.55 -14.26 13.07
C SER A 359 6.41 -14.23 14.33
N TRP A 360 6.88 -13.08 14.80
CA TRP A 360 8.13 -13.12 15.56
C TRP A 360 8.22 -12.25 16.83
N SER A 361 7.08 -11.78 17.35
CA SER A 361 7.06 -11.10 18.65
C SER A 361 7.01 -12.07 19.84
N ARG A 362 6.55 -13.33 19.67
CA ARG A 362 6.30 -14.25 20.80
C ARG A 362 7.42 -15.24 21.11
N TYR A 363 8.39 -15.46 20.21
CA TYR A 363 9.47 -16.45 20.44
C TYR A 363 10.83 -15.84 20.83
N HIS A 364 11.16 -14.62 20.40
CA HIS A 364 12.48 -14.03 20.70
C HIS A 364 12.54 -13.12 21.93
N ILE A 365 11.40 -12.78 22.55
CA ILE A 365 11.43 -12.17 23.89
C ILE A 365 11.94 -13.18 24.95
N ASN A 366 11.77 -14.50 24.73
CA ASN A 366 12.40 -15.51 25.60
C ASN A 366 13.88 -15.76 25.27
N SER A 367 14.35 -15.45 24.06
CA SER A 367 15.78 -15.51 23.73
C SER A 367 16.54 -14.29 24.24
N ALA A 368 15.88 -13.13 24.34
CA ALA A 368 16.43 -11.92 24.96
C ALA A 368 16.64 -12.05 26.49
N TYR A 369 16.10 -13.09 27.14
CA TYR A 369 16.44 -13.43 28.53
C TYR A 369 17.79 -14.18 28.68
N ASN A 370 18.31 -14.81 27.62
CA ASN A 370 19.58 -15.55 27.67
C ASN A 370 20.83 -14.71 27.37
N CYS A 371 20.68 -13.47 26.90
CA CYS A 371 21.80 -12.51 26.78
C CYS A 371 21.99 -11.66 28.05
N ARG A 372 21.32 -11.99 29.17
CA ARG A 372 21.53 -11.36 30.48
C ARG A 372 22.62 -12.01 31.34
N THR A 373 23.34 -13.01 30.82
CA THR A 373 24.39 -13.73 31.56
C THR A 373 25.77 -13.69 30.90
N SER A 374 26.02 -12.77 29.96
CA SER A 374 27.38 -12.58 29.41
C SER A 374 27.72 -11.12 29.16
N SER A 375 27.81 -10.36 30.25
CA SER A 375 28.66 -9.17 30.39
C SER A 375 28.68 -8.79 31.86
#